data_AF-A0A7J9WW89-F1
#
_entry.id   AF-A0A7J9WW89-F1
#
_cell.length_a   1.000
_cell.length_b   1.000
_cell.length_c   1.000
_cell.angle_alpha   90.00
_cell.angle_beta   90.00
_cell.angle_gamma   90.00
#
_symmetry.space_group_name_H-M   'P 1'
#
loop_
_entity.id
_entity.type
_entity.pdbx_description
1 polymer ?
#
loop_
_entity_poly.entity_id
_entity_poly.type
_entity_poly.pdbx_seq_one_letter_code
_entity_poly.pdbx_strand_id
1 'polypeptide(L)'
;MWLRIRPTALDVGLTVGLGAIFIVSTLASNDEARSLDAFGWLMLGANTVPVLGLRHNPLAVALALSVAYPTWAMFDYPTHIMQSLPTLAALAATEAAPRPLWWRAIALIAPIEMMCAALLGIWDVDFPEIGYIAIVFAVVWALGVALGSRRDHTRALTETTVALQEAREELARRAVSEERTRIARDLQTSWLTP
;
A
#
# COMPACT_ATOMS: atom_id res chain seq x y z
N MET A 1 20.63 14.65 -10.09
CA MET A 1 19.85 14.15 -11.23
C MET A 1 18.79 13.20 -10.68
N TRP A 2 17.69 13.76 -10.19
CA TRP A 2 16.61 12.97 -9.58
C TRP A 2 15.78 12.37 -10.70
N LEU A 3 15.89 11.04 -10.89
CA LEU A 3 15.01 10.30 -11.77
C LEU A 3 13.58 10.53 -11.29
N ARG A 4 12.86 11.38 -12.02
CA ARG A 4 11.41 11.53 -11.94
C ARG A 4 10.81 10.27 -12.55
N ILE A 5 10.98 9.14 -11.85
CA ILE A 5 10.44 7.85 -12.25
C ILE A 5 8.94 8.07 -12.37
N ARG A 6 8.42 7.94 -13.59
CA ARG A 6 6.97 8.06 -13.79
C ARG A 6 6.32 7.00 -12.91
N PRO A 7 5.27 7.32 -12.14
CA PRO A 7 4.62 6.34 -11.26
C PRO A 7 4.15 5.10 -12.02
N THR A 8 3.89 5.23 -13.33
CA THR A 8 3.64 4.12 -14.26
C THR A 8 4.79 3.12 -14.41
N ALA A 9 6.04 3.58 -14.43
CA ALA A 9 7.20 2.71 -14.59
C ALA A 9 7.45 1.84 -13.35
N LEU A 10 7.17 2.37 -12.14
CA LEU A 10 7.27 1.59 -10.91
C LEU A 10 6.21 0.49 -10.86
N ASP A 11 4.96 0.80 -11.23
CA ASP A 11 3.87 -0.19 -11.19
C ASP A 11 4.04 -1.27 -12.25
N VAL A 12 4.54 -0.89 -13.44
CA VAL A 12 4.93 -1.87 -14.47
C VAL A 12 6.08 -2.72 -13.97
N GLY A 13 7.12 -2.12 -13.36
CA GLY A 13 8.24 -2.85 -12.78
C GLY A 13 7.80 -3.85 -11.69
N LEU A 14 6.91 -3.42 -10.79
CA LEU A 14 6.33 -4.27 -9.76
C LEU A 14 5.53 -5.43 -10.36
N THR A 15 4.68 -5.14 -11.35
CA THR A 15 3.87 -6.15 -12.03
C THR A 15 4.73 -7.17 -12.76
N VAL A 16 5.74 -6.70 -13.50
CA VAL A 16 6.69 -7.57 -14.22
C VAL A 16 7.50 -8.41 -13.24
N GLY A 17 7.99 -7.81 -12.14
CA GLY A 17 8.74 -8.53 -11.11
C GLY A 17 7.90 -9.61 -10.43
N LEU A 18 6.68 -9.28 -9.99
CA LEU A 18 5.76 -10.24 -9.38
C LEU A 18 5.32 -11.32 -10.37
N GLY A 19 5.06 -10.95 -11.63
CA GLY A 19 4.75 -11.91 -12.68
C GLY A 19 5.90 -12.86 -12.99
N ALA A 20 7.14 -12.36 -13.01
CA ALA A 20 8.33 -13.19 -13.17
C ALA A 20 8.49 -14.16 -11.99
N ILE A 21 8.31 -13.69 -10.75
CA ILE A 21 8.32 -14.56 -9.56
C ILE A 21 7.22 -15.62 -9.67
N PHE A 22 6.02 -15.24 -10.11
CA PHE A 22 4.91 -16.18 -10.29
C PHE A 22 5.26 -17.27 -11.31
N ILE A 23 5.80 -16.89 -12.48
CA ILE A 23 6.24 -17.83 -13.52
C ILE A 23 7.33 -18.76 -12.97
N VAL A 24 8.39 -18.20 -12.38
CA VAL A 24 9.51 -18.99 -11.83
C VAL A 24 9.03 -19.95 -10.74
N SER A 25 8.14 -19.50 -9.85
CA SER A 25 7.58 -20.34 -8.79
C SER A 25 6.75 -21.49 -9.36
N THR A 26 6.04 -21.24 -10.47
CA THR A 26 5.24 -22.26 -11.15
C THR A 26 6.13 -23.31 -11.82
N LEU A 27 7.24 -22.88 -12.43
CA LEU A 27 8.21 -23.77 -13.05
C LEU A 27 9.09 -24.53 -12.03
N ALA A 28 9.24 -23.99 -10.83
CA ALA A 28 10.02 -24.58 -9.75
C ALA A 28 9.18 -25.47 -8.81
N SER A 29 7.86 -25.45 -8.93
CA SER A 29 6.99 -26.39 -8.21
C SER A 29 7.26 -27.81 -8.72
N ASN A 30 7.45 -28.73 -7.79
CA ASN A 30 7.74 -30.14 -8.07
C ASN A 30 6.48 -31.02 -7.98
N ASP A 31 5.31 -30.41 -7.86
CA ASP A 31 4.05 -31.15 -7.78
C ASP A 31 3.72 -31.80 -9.13
N GLU A 32 3.09 -32.98 -9.10
CA GLU A 32 2.47 -33.62 -10.27
C GLU A 32 1.20 -32.85 -10.69
N ALA A 33 1.36 -31.56 -10.94
CA ALA A 33 0.29 -30.64 -11.28
C ALA A 33 0.12 -30.51 -12.81
N ARG A 34 -1.00 -29.93 -13.21
CA ARG A 34 -1.33 -29.69 -14.61
C ARG A 34 -0.28 -28.79 -15.28
N SER A 35 0.12 -29.15 -16.49
CA SER A 35 1.05 -28.33 -17.29
C SER A 35 0.41 -27.00 -17.73
N LEU A 36 1.24 -25.96 -17.89
CA LEU A 36 0.78 -24.65 -18.35
C LEU A 36 0.26 -24.71 -19.79
N ASP A 37 -1.06 -24.66 -19.93
CA ASP A 37 -1.77 -24.51 -21.19
C ASP A 37 -2.23 -23.05 -21.41
N ALA A 38 -2.95 -22.80 -22.49
CA ALA A 38 -3.45 -21.46 -22.81
C ALA A 38 -4.32 -20.86 -21.68
N PHE A 39 -5.06 -21.72 -20.96
CA PHE A 39 -5.87 -21.29 -19.82
C PHE A 39 -5.00 -20.95 -18.60
N GLY A 40 -3.92 -21.68 -18.37
CA GLY A 40 -2.92 -21.36 -17.35
C GLY A 40 -2.28 -19.99 -17.59
N TRP A 41 -1.90 -19.67 -18.83
CA TRP A 41 -1.40 -18.34 -19.17
C TRP A 41 -2.42 -17.22 -18.93
N LEU A 42 -3.70 -17.47 -19.22
CA LEU A 42 -4.79 -16.53 -18.93
C LEU A 42 -4.93 -16.29 -17.42
N MET A 43 -4.93 -17.35 -16.62
CA MET A 43 -5.02 -17.25 -15.16
C MET A 43 -3.78 -16.62 -14.53
N LEU A 44 -2.59 -16.85 -15.09
CA LEU A 44 -1.38 -16.14 -14.67
C LEU A 44 -1.50 -14.64 -14.92
N GLY A 45 -2.05 -14.26 -16.08
CA GLY A 45 -2.41 -12.87 -16.37
C GLY A 45 -3.42 -12.32 -15.35
N ALA A 46 -4.45 -13.09 -15.01
CA ALA A 46 -5.45 -12.70 -14.02
C ALA A 46 -4.85 -12.50 -12.61
N ASN A 47 -3.78 -13.22 -12.26
CA ASN A 47 -3.10 -13.10 -10.97
C ASN A 47 -2.02 -12.00 -10.92
N THR A 48 -1.70 -11.37 -12.05
CA THR A 48 -0.56 -10.43 -12.15
C THR A 48 -0.98 -9.07 -12.70
N VAL A 49 -1.74 -9.03 -13.79
CA VAL A 49 -2.18 -7.79 -14.46
C VAL A 49 -2.96 -6.83 -13.55
N PRO A 50 -3.84 -7.30 -12.64
CA PRO A 50 -4.54 -6.38 -11.72
C PRO A 50 -3.60 -5.51 -10.88
N VAL A 51 -2.35 -5.95 -10.62
CA VAL A 51 -1.35 -5.18 -9.87
C VAL A 51 -1.03 -3.83 -10.52
N LEU A 52 -1.21 -3.67 -11.84
CA LEU A 52 -1.07 -2.36 -12.51
C LEU A 52 -2.09 -1.32 -12.01
N GLY A 53 -3.23 -1.79 -11.49
CA GLY A 53 -4.30 -0.99 -10.92
C GLY A 53 -4.09 -0.62 -9.46
N LEU A 54 -3.01 -1.10 -8.81
CA LEU A 54 -2.84 -1.04 -7.36
C LEU A 54 -2.83 0.38 -6.80
N ARG A 55 -2.26 1.33 -7.55
CA ARG A 55 -2.25 2.76 -7.18
C ARG A 55 -3.63 3.44 -7.25
N HIS A 56 -4.57 2.92 -8.05
CA HIS A 56 -5.88 3.56 -8.25
C HIS A 56 -6.93 2.96 -7.32
N ASN A 57 -6.99 1.64 -7.25
CA ASN A 57 -7.97 0.94 -6.43
C ASN A 57 -7.40 -0.37 -5.86
N PRO A 58 -6.63 -0.29 -4.75
CA PRO A 58 -5.97 -1.46 -4.19
C PRO A 58 -6.95 -2.53 -3.70
N LEU A 59 -8.18 -2.14 -3.30
CA LEU A 59 -9.21 -3.09 -2.89
C LEU A 59 -9.76 -3.90 -4.07
N ALA A 60 -10.03 -3.25 -5.21
CA ALA A 60 -10.47 -3.97 -6.40
C ALA A 60 -9.41 -4.97 -6.86
N VAL A 61 -8.13 -4.62 -6.73
CA VAL A 61 -7.02 -5.54 -7.00
C VAL A 61 -7.01 -6.69 -5.99
N ALA A 62 -7.12 -6.41 -4.69
CA ALA A 62 -7.16 -7.45 -3.66
C ALA A 62 -8.32 -8.44 -3.88
N LEU A 63 -9.52 -7.93 -4.22
CA LEU A 63 -10.69 -8.76 -4.54
C LEU A 63 -10.54 -9.54 -5.85
N ALA A 64 -9.89 -8.97 -6.87
CA ALA A 64 -9.62 -9.70 -8.09
C ALA A 64 -8.66 -10.88 -7.83
N LEU A 65 -7.60 -10.63 -7.06
CA LEU A 65 -6.61 -11.65 -6.69
C LEU A 65 -7.19 -12.71 -5.74
N SER A 66 -8.13 -12.32 -4.87
CA SER A 66 -8.84 -13.27 -3.99
C SER A 66 -9.75 -14.22 -4.75
N VAL A 67 -10.07 -13.95 -6.01
CA VAL A 67 -10.81 -14.90 -6.85
C VAL A 67 -9.85 -15.63 -7.80
N ALA A 68 -8.88 -14.90 -8.36
CA ALA A 68 -7.95 -15.45 -9.35
C ALA A 68 -7.03 -16.55 -8.78
N TYR A 69 -6.54 -16.41 -7.55
CA TYR A 69 -5.64 -17.40 -6.95
C TYR A 69 -6.38 -18.69 -6.53
N PRO A 70 -7.54 -18.63 -5.86
CA PRO A 70 -8.33 -19.84 -5.60
C PRO A 70 -8.76 -20.56 -6.88
N THR A 71 -9.11 -19.81 -7.92
CA THR A 71 -9.43 -20.39 -9.23
C THR A 71 -8.23 -21.13 -9.80
N TRP A 72 -7.02 -20.55 -9.72
CA TRP A 72 -5.78 -21.23 -10.11
C TRP A 72 -5.59 -22.57 -9.38
N ALA A 73 -5.74 -22.57 -8.05
CA ALA A 73 -5.60 -23.76 -7.22
C ALA A 73 -6.67 -24.83 -7.54
N MET A 74 -7.93 -24.42 -7.78
CA MET A 74 -9.03 -25.33 -8.12
C MET A 74 -8.87 -26.07 -9.46
N PHE A 75 -8.02 -25.56 -10.36
CA PHE A 75 -7.75 -26.19 -11.66
C PHE A 75 -6.47 -27.05 -11.66
N ASP A 76 -5.98 -27.42 -10.48
CA ASP A 76 -4.81 -28.28 -10.25
C ASP A 76 -3.53 -27.75 -10.92
N TYR A 77 -3.39 -26.42 -11.02
CA TYR A 77 -2.14 -25.80 -11.47
C TYR A 77 -1.11 -25.79 -10.33
N PRO A 78 0.21 -25.76 -10.66
CA PRO A 78 1.25 -25.81 -9.65
C PRO A 78 1.14 -24.63 -8.68
N THR A 79 1.02 -24.93 -7.39
CA THR A 79 0.96 -23.94 -6.31
C THR A 79 2.32 -23.77 -5.65
N HIS A 80 2.63 -22.55 -5.22
CA HIS A 80 3.85 -22.28 -4.48
C HIS A 80 3.66 -21.10 -3.55
N ILE A 81 4.31 -21.15 -2.38
CA ILE A 81 4.19 -20.13 -1.32
C ILE A 81 4.46 -18.69 -1.80
N MET A 82 5.36 -18.53 -2.78
CA MET A 82 5.73 -17.24 -3.38
C MET A 82 4.68 -16.67 -4.35
N GLN A 83 3.71 -17.48 -4.80
CA GLN A 83 2.61 -17.00 -5.65
C GLN A 83 1.60 -16.13 -4.86
N SER A 84 1.68 -16.12 -3.53
CA SER A 84 0.85 -15.25 -2.66
C SER A 84 1.30 -13.78 -2.63
N LEU A 85 2.52 -13.47 -3.10
CA LEU A 85 3.11 -12.13 -3.01
C LEU A 85 2.27 -11.00 -3.65
N PRO A 86 1.63 -11.17 -4.84
CA PRO A 86 0.75 -10.15 -5.40
C PRO A 86 -0.42 -9.81 -4.49
N THR A 87 -1.03 -10.83 -3.87
CA THR A 87 -2.15 -10.67 -2.93
C THR A 87 -1.70 -9.95 -1.66
N LEU A 88 -0.53 -10.31 -1.12
CA LEU A 88 0.05 -9.63 0.04
C LEU A 88 0.38 -8.17 -0.26
N ALA A 89 0.93 -7.87 -1.44
CA ALA A 89 1.18 -6.50 -1.87
C ALA A 89 -0.12 -5.70 -1.98
N ALA A 90 -1.18 -6.31 -2.51
CA ALA A 90 -2.49 -5.68 -2.61
C ALA A 90 -3.13 -5.42 -1.25
N LEU A 91 -3.03 -6.37 -0.33
CA LEU A 91 -3.50 -6.20 1.05
C LEU A 91 -2.74 -5.09 1.76
N ALA A 92 -1.41 -5.09 1.70
CA ALA A 92 -0.57 -4.05 2.30
C ALA A 92 -0.93 -2.65 1.77
N ALA A 93 -1.13 -2.52 0.45
CA ALA A 93 -1.52 -1.27 -0.18
C ALA A 93 -2.92 -0.82 0.24
N THR A 94 -3.85 -1.77 0.41
CA THR A 94 -5.23 -1.50 0.85
C THR A 94 -5.27 -0.99 2.29
N GLU A 95 -4.49 -1.61 3.18
CA GLU A 95 -4.41 -1.25 4.59
C GLU A 95 -3.66 0.07 4.84
N ALA A 96 -2.64 0.35 4.02
CA ALA A 96 -1.87 1.59 4.10
C ALA A 96 -2.58 2.81 3.48
N ALA A 97 -3.75 2.62 2.85
CA ALA A 97 -4.55 3.70 2.29
C ALA A 97 -5.35 4.44 3.39
N PRO A 98 -5.50 5.78 3.30
CA PRO A 98 -6.31 6.57 4.22
C PRO A 98 -7.80 6.40 3.90
N ARG A 99 -8.31 5.18 4.09
CA ARG A 99 -9.69 4.75 3.81
C ARG A 99 -10.38 4.34 5.12
N PRO A 100 -11.71 4.40 5.20
CA PRO A 100 -12.47 4.06 6.41
C PRO A 100 -12.34 2.59 6.80
N LEU A 101 -12.65 2.24 8.06
CA LEU A 101 -12.47 0.89 8.62
C LEU A 101 -13.20 -0.20 7.82
N TRP A 102 -14.40 0.09 7.28
CA TRP A 102 -15.14 -0.88 6.47
C TRP A 102 -14.38 -1.29 5.20
N TRP A 103 -13.55 -0.41 4.64
CA TRP A 103 -12.71 -0.69 3.48
C TRP A 103 -11.65 -1.75 3.80
N ARG A 104 -11.05 -1.65 4.98
CA ARG A 104 -10.08 -2.62 5.52
C ARG A 104 -10.74 -3.95 5.85
N ALA A 105 -11.95 -3.91 6.41
CA ALA A 105 -12.73 -5.11 6.68
C ALA A 105 -13.03 -5.92 5.42
N ILE A 106 -13.33 -5.27 4.28
CA ILE A 106 -13.54 -5.97 3.00
C ILE A 106 -12.24 -6.63 2.51
N ALA A 107 -11.08 -6.01 2.74
CA ALA A 107 -9.80 -6.58 2.33
C ALA A 107 -9.47 -7.89 3.07
N LEU A 108 -9.98 -8.07 4.29
CA LEU A 108 -9.86 -9.31 5.06
C LEU A 108 -10.65 -10.48 4.48
N ILE A 109 -11.59 -10.25 3.54
CA ILE A 109 -12.33 -11.34 2.88
C ILE A 109 -11.35 -12.30 2.20
N ALA A 110 -10.30 -11.79 1.55
CA ALA A 110 -9.31 -12.60 0.85
C ALA A 110 -8.57 -13.60 1.76
N PRO A 111 -7.90 -13.18 2.86
CA PRO A 111 -7.26 -14.14 3.76
C PRO A 111 -8.25 -15.05 4.48
N ILE A 112 -9.46 -14.58 4.79
CA ILE A 112 -10.49 -15.40 5.43
C ILE A 112 -10.95 -16.53 4.49
N GLU A 113 -11.19 -16.21 3.22
CA GLU A 113 -11.60 -17.19 2.22
C GLU A 113 -10.51 -18.24 1.98
N MET A 114 -9.24 -17.84 1.86
CA MET A 114 -8.11 -18.77 1.80
C MET A 114 -8.02 -19.67 3.05
N MET A 115 -8.21 -19.09 4.24
CA MET A 115 -8.20 -19.86 5.50
C MET A 115 -9.34 -20.87 5.55
N CYS A 116 -10.54 -20.46 5.12
CA CYS A 116 -11.70 -21.35 5.03
C CYS A 116 -11.46 -22.48 4.02
N ALA A 117 -10.88 -22.20 2.85
CA ALA A 117 -10.57 -23.22 1.85
C ALA A 117 -9.59 -24.26 2.39
N ALA A 118 -8.53 -23.83 3.10
CA ALA A 118 -7.59 -24.72 3.76
C ALA A 118 -8.25 -25.55 4.88
N LEU A 119 -9.05 -24.93 5.76
CA LEU A 119 -9.72 -25.62 6.87
C LEU A 119 -10.78 -26.64 6.41
N LEU A 120 -11.42 -26.40 5.28
CA LEU A 120 -12.41 -27.31 4.69
C LEU A 120 -11.75 -28.47 3.91
N GLY A 121 -10.41 -28.49 3.81
CA GLY A 121 -9.68 -29.50 3.04
C GLY A 121 -9.92 -29.41 1.54
N ILE A 122 -10.32 -28.24 1.04
CA ILE A 122 -10.46 -27.98 -0.41
C ILE A 122 -9.07 -27.95 -1.05
N TRP A 123 -8.08 -27.49 -0.28
CA TRP A 123 -6.67 -27.52 -0.68
C TRP A 123 -5.91 -28.49 0.21
N ASP A 124 -5.02 -29.26 -0.41
CA ASP A 124 -4.16 -30.21 0.29
C ASP A 124 -2.99 -29.45 0.93
N VAL A 125 -3.26 -28.86 2.10
CA VAL A 125 -2.36 -27.93 2.79
C VAL A 125 -2.08 -28.48 4.19
N ASP A 126 -0.81 -28.61 4.53
CA ASP A 126 -0.40 -29.11 5.84
C ASP A 126 -0.67 -28.07 6.95
N PHE A 127 -0.93 -28.54 8.18
CA PHE A 127 -1.18 -27.68 9.34
C PHE A 127 -0.13 -26.56 9.57
N PRO A 128 1.19 -26.80 9.42
CA PRO A 128 2.21 -25.77 9.50
C PRO A 128 2.08 -24.69 8.42
N GLU A 129 1.64 -25.04 7.21
CA GLU A 129 1.44 -24.10 6.11
C GLU A 129 0.24 -23.18 6.39
N ILE A 130 -0.83 -23.72 6.96
CA ILE A 130 -1.98 -22.93 7.44
C ILE A 130 -1.50 -21.88 8.46
N GLY A 131 -0.67 -22.29 9.42
CA GLY A 131 -0.08 -21.39 10.42
C GLY A 131 0.82 -20.32 9.80
N TYR A 132 1.65 -20.69 8.82
CA TYR A 132 2.48 -19.74 8.07
C TYR A 132 1.62 -18.69 7.36
N ILE A 133 0.60 -19.13 6.62
CA ILE A 133 -0.33 -18.26 5.89
C ILE A 133 -0.97 -17.27 6.88
N ALA A 134 -1.50 -17.76 8.00
CA ALA A 134 -2.12 -16.92 9.03
C ALA A 134 -1.17 -15.82 9.54
N ILE A 135 0.07 -16.19 9.86
CA ILE A 135 1.08 -15.27 10.41
C ILE A 135 1.46 -14.23 9.35
N VAL A 136 1.73 -14.65 8.11
CA VAL A 136 2.13 -13.73 7.04
C VAL A 136 1.04 -12.71 6.75
N PHE A 137 -0.21 -13.15 6.63
CA PHE A 137 -1.34 -12.24 6.42
C PHE A 137 -1.52 -11.28 7.60
N ALA A 138 -1.42 -11.77 8.84
CA ALA A 138 -1.52 -10.94 10.04
C ALA A 138 -0.40 -9.87 10.10
N VAL A 139 0.83 -10.25 9.79
CA VAL A 139 2.00 -9.34 9.76
C VAL A 139 1.83 -8.30 8.67
N VAL A 140 1.42 -8.69 7.47
CA VAL A 140 1.20 -7.78 6.34
C VAL A 140 0.07 -6.80 6.65
N TRP A 141 -1.01 -7.28 7.25
CA TRP A 141 -2.12 -6.44 7.70
C TRP A 141 -1.66 -5.43 8.76
N ALA A 142 -0.97 -5.89 9.81
CA ALA A 142 -0.46 -5.03 10.87
C ALA A 142 0.53 -3.97 10.34
N LEU A 143 1.42 -4.36 9.42
CA LEU A 143 2.34 -3.44 8.74
C LEU A 143 1.59 -2.39 7.93
N GLY A 144 0.59 -2.80 7.15
CA GLY A 144 -0.24 -1.88 6.37
C GLY A 144 -0.95 -0.85 7.25
N VAL A 145 -1.57 -1.30 8.34
CA VAL A 145 -2.21 -0.42 9.33
C VAL A 145 -1.20 0.53 9.98
N ALA A 146 -0.02 0.03 10.37
CA ALA A 146 1.04 0.84 10.98
C ALA A 146 1.60 1.90 10.00
N LEU A 147 1.78 1.53 8.73
CA LEU A 147 2.21 2.46 7.68
C LEU A 147 1.14 3.54 7.42
N GLY A 148 -0.13 3.16 7.40
CA GLY A 148 -1.25 4.10 7.30
C GLY A 148 -1.25 5.10 8.46
N SER A 149 -1.16 4.62 9.70
CA SER A 149 -1.11 5.45 10.90
C SER A 149 0.08 6.42 10.91
N ARG A 150 1.27 5.95 10.49
CA ARG A 150 2.46 6.81 10.35
C ARG A 150 2.27 7.94 9.34
N ARG A 151 1.58 7.67 8.22
CA ARG A 151 1.29 8.69 7.21
C ARG A 151 0.35 9.76 7.74
N ASP A 152 -0.71 9.35 8.45
CA ASP A 152 -1.66 10.30 9.06
C ASP A 152 -0.98 11.18 10.11
N HIS A 153 -0.10 10.61 10.93
CA HIS A 153 0.65 11.35 11.94
C HIS A 153 1.64 12.34 11.30
N THR A 154 2.35 11.93 10.25
CA THR A 154 3.28 12.79 9.52
C THR A 154 2.55 13.95 8.84
N ARG A 155 1.35 13.69 8.30
CA ARG A 155 0.51 14.71 7.71
C ARG A 155 0.03 15.73 8.73
N ALA A 156 -0.46 15.28 9.89
CA ALA A 156 -0.88 16.18 10.96
C ALA A 156 0.27 17.08 11.47
N LEU A 157 1.48 16.50 11.60
CA LEU A 157 2.67 17.26 11.99
C LEU A 157 3.08 18.30 10.94
N THR A 158 3.02 17.94 9.65
CA THR A 158 3.36 18.87 8.56
C THR A 158 2.33 19.99 8.41
N GLU A 159 1.05 19.71 8.57
CA GLU A 159 -0.01 20.74 8.58
C GLU A 159 0.18 21.71 9.77
N THR A 160 0.53 21.19 10.94
CA THR A 160 0.78 22.00 12.15
C THR A 160 2.03 22.87 12.01
N THR A 161 3.13 22.35 11.45
CA THR A 161 4.35 23.13 11.27
C THR A 161 4.17 24.25 10.25
N VAL A 162 3.45 24.01 9.16
CA VAL A 162 3.14 25.05 8.17
C VAL A 162 2.32 26.18 8.82
N ALA A 163 1.27 25.84 9.59
CA ALA A 163 0.46 26.83 10.29
C ALA A 163 1.28 27.66 11.31
N LEU A 164 2.21 27.03 12.03
CA LEU A 164 3.13 27.71 12.95
C LEU A 164 4.11 28.64 12.24
N GLN A 165 4.60 28.24 11.06
CA GLN A 165 5.50 29.05 10.24
C GLN A 165 4.78 30.32 9.77
N GLU A 166 3.56 30.18 9.25
CA GLU A 166 2.74 31.30 8.80
C GLU A 166 2.40 32.27 9.95
N ALA A 167 2.05 31.75 11.12
CA ALA A 167 1.78 32.58 12.30
C ALA A 167 3.02 33.36 12.76
N ARG A 168 4.21 32.75 12.72
CA ARG A 168 5.48 33.44 13.04
C ARG A 168 5.80 34.55 12.05
N GLU A 169 5.59 34.31 10.75
CA GLU A 169 5.83 35.33 9.72
C GLU A 169 4.88 36.52 9.85
N GLU A 170 3.63 36.28 10.25
CA GLU A 170 2.65 37.33 10.52
C GLU A 170 3.02 38.14 11.76
N LEU A 171 3.44 37.49 12.85
CA LEU A 171 3.93 38.18 14.05
C LEU A 171 5.20 39.00 13.77
N ALA A 172 6.13 38.46 12.97
CA ALA A 172 7.33 39.20 12.57
C ALA A 172 6.98 40.43 11.73
N ARG A 173 6.02 40.32 10.81
CA ARG A 173 5.51 41.47 10.02
C ARG A 173 4.87 42.53 10.91
N ARG A 174 4.06 42.14 11.90
CA ARG A 174 3.44 43.06 12.85
C ARG A 174 4.47 43.78 13.70
N ALA A 175 5.42 43.04 14.29
CA ALA A 175 6.50 43.62 15.09
C ALA A 175 7.31 44.66 14.30
N VAL A 176 7.62 44.39 13.03
CA VAL A 176 8.30 45.35 12.15
C VAL A 176 7.45 46.61 11.91
N SER A 177 6.13 46.47 11.73
CA SER A 177 5.24 47.62 11.53
C SER A 177 5.08 48.49 12.79
N GLU A 178 5.00 47.85 13.96
CA GLU A 178 4.92 48.54 15.26
C GLU A 178 6.23 49.28 15.54
N GLU A 179 7.37 48.64 15.27
CA GLU A 179 8.68 49.24 15.44
C GLU A 179 8.87 50.47 14.55
N ARG A 180 8.45 50.38 13.27
CA ARG A 180 8.47 51.54 12.35
C ARG A 180 7.61 52.69 12.87
N THR A 181 6.46 52.39 13.45
CA THR A 181 5.56 53.41 14.03
C THR A 181 6.19 54.06 15.27
N ARG A 182 6.90 53.29 16.10
CA ARG A 182 7.65 53.82 17.25
C ARG A 182 8.77 54.75 16.82
N ILE A 183 9.59 54.35 15.85
CA ILE A 183 10.70 55.17 15.33
C ILE A 183 10.18 56.49 14.75
N ALA A 184 9.09 56.46 14.00
CA ALA A 184 8.49 57.68 13.46
C ALA A 184 8.02 58.65 14.58
N ARG A 185 7.45 58.10 15.66
CA ARG A 185 7.02 58.88 16.82
C ARG A 185 8.22 59.48 17.55
N ASP A 186 9.26 58.69 17.83
CA ASP A 186 10.46 59.15 18.52
C ASP A 186 11.17 60.26 17.73
N LEU A 187 11.30 60.09 16.41
CA LEU A 187 11.83 61.13 15.52
C LEU A 187 11.00 62.41 15.64
N GLN A 188 9.67 62.32 15.51
CA GLN A 188 8.76 63.48 15.64
C GLN A 188 8.97 64.24 16.95
N THR A 189 9.12 63.54 18.08
CA THR A 189 9.41 64.17 19.38
C THR A 189 10.81 64.77 19.46
N SER A 190 11.83 64.15 18.85
CA SER A 190 13.19 64.69 18.86
C SER A 190 13.35 65.98 18.06
N TRP A 191 12.49 66.24 17.06
CA TRP A 191 12.49 67.49 16.30
C TRP A 191 11.84 68.66 17.04
N LEU A 192 11.15 68.42 18.17
CA LEU A 192 10.39 69.42 18.92
C LEU A 192 11.09 69.92 20.19
N THR A 193 12.27 69.39 20.52
CA THR A 193 13.11 69.89 21.62
C THR A 193 14.24 70.77 21.07
N PRO A 194 14.23 72.10 21.32
CA PRO A 194 15.28 73.05 20.88
C PRO A 194 16.60 72.93 21.65
#